data_AF-A0A1W1WCA8-F1
#
_entry.id   AF-A0A1W1WCA8-F1
#
_cell.length_a   1.000
_cell.length_b   1.000
_cell.length_c   1.000
_cell.angle_alpha   90.00
_cell.angle_beta   90.00
_cell.angle_gamma   90.00
#
_symmetry.space_group_name_H-M   'P 1'
#
loop_
_entity.id
_entity.type
_entity.pdbx_description
1 polymer ?
#
loop_
_entity_poly.entity_id
_entity_poly.type
_entity_poly.pdbx_seq_one_letter_code
_entity_poly.pdbx_strand_id
1 'polypeptide(L)'
;MSFNPLAYDGIWMWPARRTNSTSWHEHIPLAFTLGTLLRPHVFVELGTNKGDSYFAFCQAVERFHDSTRCYAVDTWSDDGHTGGDNVFYEVRWYNEAHYSSFSTLLRMTFDEALGCFDNGQIDLLHIYGPDTYDEARHHFDAWMPKMSGRGVVLLHGIAAESGDGGIRKLWEEIKMQFPSFQFSHSSGLGIVAVGPEIPAIVATWVHANDEEASRIRRFYTYLGEAVTHRAKPLCSIVIPQYGHAELTIQCIQSLQQTLLSRYNYEIIVVDDGSEDESATKIKAVFGETVRVVEYEPNLGFASACNRGASATSGTYLVFLNNDTITQQDWLGPMLRAIQDPQNGLIGAKLIRLNGSVQHAGVWFHQTEWGPLTALERQGNSPQAPELMQSCAVPAVTGACVLVRRDDFFAVSGFDETYPNDLEDTDLCLKIAQKGLRIWYEASAEIIHIETATRGRTSDRYPVSSGIFYRKWLSNGFFNLKLADPREPSGGDRPTNYIVWAKQNRPRAWQAIQTIAGLWTLQDRLVLIDGGSTDGTRELMENIARNNPAIVRMFSSPTFSSAPEMLSWVFHNVDLLAHDSIVWVPQSGIGNVEEWKQQIMRWRQMSGTPVLYL
;
A
#
# COMPACT_ATOMS: atom_id res chain seq x y z
N MET A 1 26.28 6.30 43.16
CA MET A 1 24.91 5.83 42.85
C MET A 1 24.94 5.31 41.42
N SER A 2 24.34 4.15 41.16
CA SER A 2 24.21 3.64 39.79
C SER A 2 23.33 4.59 38.97
N PHE A 3 23.73 4.88 37.73
CA PHE A 3 22.93 5.67 36.80
C PHE A 3 21.60 4.94 36.56
N ASN A 4 20.49 5.56 36.97
CA ASN A 4 19.15 5.10 36.64
C ASN A 4 18.56 6.01 35.57
N PRO A 5 18.61 5.62 34.27
CA PRO A 5 18.10 6.45 33.20
C PRO A 5 16.60 6.75 33.32
N LEU A 6 15.85 5.93 34.03
CA LEU A 6 14.40 6.08 34.19
C LEU A 6 14.01 7.12 35.26
N ALA A 7 14.99 7.63 36.01
CA ALA A 7 14.76 8.51 37.16
C ALA A 7 14.59 9.99 36.82
N TYR A 8 14.68 10.39 35.55
CA TYR A 8 14.49 11.78 35.12
C TYR A 8 13.50 11.89 33.97
N ASP A 9 12.68 12.94 34.01
CA ASP A 9 11.55 13.14 33.08
C ASP A 9 11.98 13.30 31.61
N GLY A 10 13.20 13.80 31.38
CA GLY A 10 13.74 13.99 30.04
C GLY A 10 13.77 12.72 29.18
N ILE A 11 13.98 11.55 29.78
CA ILE A 11 14.06 10.29 29.03
C ILE A 11 12.71 9.87 28.40
N TRP A 12 11.61 10.40 28.93
CA TRP A 12 10.24 10.10 28.50
C TRP A 12 9.72 11.14 27.50
N MET A 13 10.54 12.12 27.12
CA MET A 13 10.18 13.12 26.13
C MET A 13 10.07 12.52 24.74
N TRP A 14 9.25 13.16 23.92
CA TRP A 14 9.06 12.81 22.52
C TRP A 14 9.44 14.00 21.63
N PRO A 15 10.17 13.82 20.52
CA PRO A 15 10.54 14.93 19.65
C PRO A 15 9.31 15.62 19.09
N ALA A 16 9.22 16.92 19.34
CA ALA A 16 8.19 17.80 18.78
C ALA A 16 8.38 18.01 17.27
N ARG A 17 9.64 17.98 16.80
CA ARG A 17 9.99 18.09 15.38
C ARG A 17 10.80 16.90 14.93
N ARG A 18 10.45 16.37 13.77
CA ARG A 18 11.26 15.44 12.98
C ARG A 18 11.07 15.72 11.50
N THR A 19 12.15 15.76 10.76
CA THR A 19 12.15 15.90 9.31
C THR A 19 12.50 14.56 8.65
N ASN A 20 12.64 14.53 7.33
CA ASN A 20 13.08 13.33 6.61
C ASN A 20 14.61 13.07 6.75
N SER A 21 15.35 13.91 7.48
CA SER A 21 16.74 13.63 7.85
C SER A 21 16.79 12.70 9.06
N THR A 22 16.98 11.40 8.80
CA THR A 22 16.92 10.37 9.85
C THR A 22 18.25 10.13 10.56
N SER A 23 19.35 10.74 10.11
CA SER A 23 20.71 10.50 10.61
C SER A 23 20.87 10.71 12.12
N TRP A 24 19.93 11.41 12.74
CA TRP A 24 19.98 11.74 14.15
C TRP A 24 18.78 11.34 14.99
N HIS A 25 17.74 10.79 14.38
CA HIS A 25 16.52 10.41 15.10
C HIS A 25 16.78 9.40 16.21
N GLU A 26 17.70 8.45 16.01
CA GLU A 26 18.01 7.42 17.00
C GLU A 26 18.81 7.92 18.21
N HIS A 27 19.24 9.18 18.21
CA HIS A 27 19.95 9.77 19.34
C HIS A 27 19.23 10.97 19.96
N ILE A 28 18.03 11.30 19.48
CA ILE A 28 17.15 12.27 20.14
C ILE A 28 16.98 11.98 21.65
N PRO A 29 16.83 10.71 22.13
CA PRO A 29 16.79 10.43 23.55
C PRO A 29 18.07 10.85 24.30
N LEU A 30 19.24 10.75 23.66
CA LEU A 30 20.50 11.24 24.23
C LEU A 30 20.53 12.76 24.31
N ALA A 31 20.02 13.45 23.28
CA ALA A 31 19.87 14.90 23.30
C ALA A 31 18.98 15.36 24.45
N PHE A 32 17.86 14.66 24.71
CA PHE A 32 17.00 14.95 25.86
C PHE A 32 17.70 14.70 27.19
N THR A 33 18.43 13.60 27.34
CA THR A 33 19.21 13.34 28.57
C THR A 33 20.24 14.44 28.82
N LEU A 34 21.04 14.76 27.80
CA LEU A 34 22.09 15.76 27.91
C LEU A 34 21.48 17.14 28.18
N GLY A 35 20.48 17.57 27.41
CA GLY A 35 19.79 18.83 27.64
C GLY A 35 19.20 18.95 29.06
N THR A 36 18.62 17.86 29.57
CA THR A 36 17.99 17.84 30.90
C THR A 36 19.00 17.84 32.05
N LEU A 37 20.05 17.00 31.95
CA LEU A 37 20.96 16.71 33.07
C LEU A 37 22.28 17.47 33.02
N LEU A 38 22.78 17.84 31.83
CA LEU A 38 24.00 18.62 31.70
C LEU A 38 23.78 20.06 32.14
N ARG A 39 22.59 20.61 31.83
CA ARG A 39 22.19 22.01 32.11
C ARG A 39 23.24 23.01 31.61
N PRO A 40 23.58 23.01 30.31
CA PRO A 40 24.60 23.91 29.79
C PRO A 40 24.13 25.37 29.90
N HIS A 41 25.01 26.30 30.25
CA HIS A 41 24.69 27.74 30.17
C HIS A 41 24.62 28.19 28.71
N VAL A 42 25.54 27.67 27.89
CA VAL A 42 25.60 27.90 26.44
C VAL A 42 25.73 26.57 25.72
N PHE A 43 24.79 26.31 24.82
CA PHE A 43 24.80 25.20 23.88
C PHE A 43 24.99 25.74 22.46
N VAL A 44 25.95 25.18 21.72
CA VAL A 44 26.19 25.50 20.32
C VAL A 44 26.16 24.24 19.47
N GLU A 45 25.47 24.30 18.34
CA GLU A 45 25.46 23.25 17.32
C GLU A 45 26.01 23.79 16.00
N LEU A 46 27.01 23.10 15.45
CA LEU A 46 27.59 23.36 14.14
C LEU A 46 27.01 22.34 13.15
N GLY A 47 26.51 22.81 12.00
CA GLY A 47 25.92 21.96 10.95
C GLY A 47 24.48 21.56 11.26
N THR A 48 23.67 22.53 11.72
CA THR A 48 22.29 22.31 12.17
C THR A 48 21.37 21.72 11.09
N ASN A 49 21.61 22.03 9.81
CA ASN A 49 20.81 21.56 8.67
C ASN A 49 19.30 21.77 8.92
N LYS A 50 18.49 20.69 8.99
CA LYS A 50 17.03 20.75 9.23
C LYS A 50 16.64 20.92 10.71
N GLY A 51 17.61 20.85 11.62
CA GLY A 51 17.44 21.15 13.04
C GLY A 51 16.88 20.03 13.92
N ASP A 52 16.77 18.79 13.43
CA ASP A 52 16.27 17.65 14.23
C ASP A 52 17.01 17.48 15.57
N SER A 53 18.36 17.54 15.55
CA SER A 53 19.23 17.59 16.74
C SER A 53 18.93 18.81 17.59
N TYR A 54 19.10 19.97 16.97
CA TYR A 54 19.15 21.24 17.64
C TYR A 54 17.86 21.51 18.41
N PHE A 55 16.72 21.21 17.77
CA PHE A 55 15.41 21.39 18.38
C PHE A 55 15.07 20.33 19.41
N ALA A 56 15.66 19.13 19.37
CA ALA A 56 15.55 18.18 20.47
C ALA A 56 16.25 18.71 21.73
N PHE A 57 17.43 19.33 21.58
CA PHE A 57 18.09 20.03 22.69
C PHE A 57 17.29 21.24 23.17
N CYS A 58 16.79 22.09 22.26
CA CYS A 58 15.96 23.25 22.64
C CYS A 58 14.68 22.82 23.36
N GLN A 59 14.05 21.73 22.94
CA GLN A 59 12.87 21.18 23.61
C GLN A 59 13.17 20.72 25.05
N ALA A 60 14.33 20.08 25.27
CA ALA A 60 14.76 19.73 26.63
C ALA A 60 15.07 20.97 27.47
N VAL A 61 15.68 22.00 26.88
CA VAL A 61 15.96 23.28 27.53
C VAL A 61 14.67 23.97 27.95
N GLU A 62 13.71 24.16 27.02
CA GLU A 62 12.42 24.80 27.30
C GLU A 62 11.68 24.15 28.48
N ARG A 63 11.77 22.82 28.61
CA ARG A 63 11.05 22.10 29.66
C ARG A 63 11.71 22.19 31.04
N PHE A 64 13.03 22.37 31.11
CA PHE A 64 13.77 22.17 32.35
C PHE A 64 14.70 23.33 32.76
N HIS A 65 15.03 24.25 31.84
CA HIS A 65 16.05 25.30 32.04
C HIS A 65 15.70 26.63 31.37
N ASP A 66 15.31 27.62 32.17
CA ASP A 66 14.94 28.94 31.64
C ASP A 66 16.15 29.85 31.32
N SER A 67 17.39 29.41 31.59
CA SER A 67 18.60 30.25 31.47
C SER A 67 19.62 29.79 30.43
N THR A 68 19.43 28.63 29.80
CA THR A 68 20.34 28.13 28.76
C THR A 68 20.17 28.94 27.49
N ARG A 69 21.28 29.40 26.89
CA ARG A 69 21.26 30.02 25.56
C ARG A 69 21.69 29.01 24.50
N CYS A 70 20.89 28.87 23.46
CA CYS A 70 21.13 27.92 22.38
C CYS A 70 21.51 28.65 21.09
N TYR A 71 22.51 28.13 20.36
CA TYR A 71 22.96 28.70 19.09
C TYR A 71 23.09 27.62 18.02
N ALA A 72 22.37 27.79 16.92
CA ALA A 72 22.53 26.96 15.73
C ALA A 72 23.38 27.71 14.72
N VAL A 73 24.49 27.10 14.28
CA VAL A 73 25.42 27.68 13.31
C VAL A 73 25.43 26.81 12.07
N ASP A 74 25.07 27.41 10.94
CA ASP A 74 25.09 26.77 9.64
C ASP A 74 25.06 27.86 8.56
N THR A 75 25.58 27.59 7.37
CA THR A 75 25.46 28.51 6.24
C THR A 75 24.07 28.44 5.61
N TRP A 76 23.41 27.27 5.69
CA TRP A 76 22.24 26.90 4.91
C TRP A 76 22.41 27.31 3.44
N SER A 77 23.59 27.05 2.89
CA SER A 77 23.95 27.30 1.50
C SER A 77 23.56 26.12 0.61
N ASP A 78 23.16 26.39 -0.62
CA ASP A 78 22.70 25.38 -1.59
C ASP A 78 23.89 24.63 -2.25
N ASP A 79 24.81 24.11 -1.42
CA ASP A 79 26.06 23.43 -1.81
C ASP A 79 25.87 21.93 -2.13
N GLY A 80 24.62 21.53 -2.40
CA GLY A 80 24.28 20.16 -2.78
C GLY A 80 24.12 19.17 -1.62
N HIS A 81 24.39 19.58 -0.38
CA HIS A 81 24.25 18.74 0.83
C HIS A 81 23.20 19.26 1.82
N THR A 82 22.91 20.56 1.80
CA THR A 82 21.80 21.18 2.57
C THR A 82 20.84 21.88 1.61
N GLY A 83 19.52 21.74 1.83
CA GLY A 83 18.47 22.15 0.87
C GLY A 83 18.25 23.66 0.70
N GLY A 84 19.33 24.45 0.73
CA GLY A 84 19.36 25.87 0.41
C GLY A 84 18.46 26.75 1.30
N ASP A 85 18.06 27.90 0.75
CA ASP A 85 17.23 28.91 1.40
C ASP A 85 15.92 28.36 1.98
N ASN A 86 15.31 27.38 1.31
CA ASN A 86 14.04 26.78 1.76
C ASN A 86 14.19 26.08 3.12
N VAL A 87 15.30 25.38 3.35
CA VAL A 87 15.57 24.74 4.64
C VAL A 87 15.77 25.80 5.72
N PHE A 88 16.51 26.87 5.43
CA PHE A 88 16.68 27.95 6.39
C PHE A 88 15.34 28.58 6.80
N TYR A 89 14.44 28.86 5.86
CA TYR A 89 13.14 29.43 6.18
C TYR A 89 12.30 28.50 7.05
N GLU A 90 12.31 27.19 6.78
CA GLU A 90 11.60 26.20 7.60
C GLU A 90 12.16 26.15 9.04
N VAL A 91 13.49 26.12 9.16
CA VAL A 91 14.20 26.11 10.45
C VAL A 91 13.95 27.39 11.23
N ARG A 92 14.04 28.53 10.56
CA ARG A 92 13.79 29.85 11.15
C ARG A 92 12.35 29.98 11.64
N TRP A 93 11.39 29.62 10.81
CA TRP A 93 9.97 29.69 11.18
C TRP A 93 9.69 28.83 12.42
N TYR A 94 10.18 27.60 12.45
CA TYR A 94 10.01 26.71 13.59
C TYR A 94 10.69 27.27 14.86
N ASN A 95 11.92 27.81 14.72
CA ASN A 95 12.61 28.43 15.84
C ASN A 95 11.85 29.63 16.41
N GLU A 96 11.39 30.53 15.53
CA GLU A 96 10.67 31.74 15.92
C GLU A 96 9.36 31.40 16.66
N ALA A 97 8.66 30.37 16.19
CA ALA A 97 7.40 29.91 16.75
C ALA A 97 7.54 29.23 18.13
N HIS A 98 8.68 28.59 18.41
CA HIS A 98 8.83 27.72 19.59
C HIS A 98 9.90 28.16 20.59
N TYR A 99 11.06 28.65 20.13
CA TYR A 99 12.25 28.79 20.99
C TYR A 99 12.94 30.15 20.90
N SER A 100 12.31 31.15 20.29
CA SER A 100 12.88 32.49 20.08
C SER A 100 13.32 33.24 21.34
N SER A 101 12.83 32.84 22.51
CA SER A 101 13.20 33.45 23.79
C SER A 101 14.65 33.16 24.22
N PHE A 102 15.24 32.05 23.76
CA PHE A 102 16.59 31.64 24.17
C PHE A 102 17.43 31.02 23.04
N SER A 103 16.85 30.74 21.87
CA SER A 103 17.53 30.16 20.72
C SER A 103 17.80 31.20 19.62
N THR A 104 19.04 31.23 19.15
CA THR A 104 19.52 32.11 18.07
C THR A 104 20.05 31.28 16.90
N LEU A 105 19.62 31.62 15.68
CA LEU A 105 20.15 31.03 14.45
C LEU A 105 21.22 31.96 13.84
N LEU A 106 22.44 31.44 13.66
CA LEU A 106 23.59 32.15 13.11
C LEU A 106 23.85 31.63 11.69
N ARG A 107 23.33 32.34 10.69
CA ARG A 107 23.51 32.01 9.27
C ARG A 107 24.87 32.50 8.76
N MET A 108 25.91 31.71 9.02
CA MET A 108 27.31 32.04 8.73
C MET A 108 28.18 30.77 8.79
N THR A 109 29.44 30.86 8.36
CA THR A 109 30.39 29.75 8.50
C THR A 109 30.77 29.51 9.97
N PHE A 110 31.27 28.31 10.28
CA PHE A 110 31.70 27.97 11.64
C PHE A 110 32.85 28.87 12.13
N ASP A 111 33.72 29.31 11.23
CA ASP A 111 34.86 30.18 11.56
C ASP A 111 34.40 31.62 11.85
N GLU A 112 33.43 32.14 11.09
CA GLU A 112 32.85 33.46 11.37
C GLU A 112 32.13 33.48 12.73
N ALA A 113 31.45 32.40 13.08
CA ALA A 113 30.74 32.27 14.34
C ALA A 113 31.66 32.29 15.58
N LEU A 114 32.95 31.97 15.45
CA LEU A 114 33.91 32.03 16.57
C LEU A 114 33.96 33.42 17.23
N GLY A 115 33.73 34.49 16.45
CA GLY A 115 33.69 35.86 16.94
C GLY A 115 32.46 36.20 17.78
N CYS A 116 31.44 35.34 17.78
CA CYS A 116 30.21 35.52 18.57
C CYS A 116 30.32 34.99 20.00
N PHE A 117 31.40 34.26 20.33
CA PHE A 117 31.56 33.58 21.62
C PHE A 117 32.86 33.98 22.30
N ASP A 118 32.81 34.23 23.61
CA ASP A 118 33.98 34.44 24.44
C ASP A 118 34.69 33.09 24.72
N ASN A 119 35.99 33.15 25.03
CA ASN A 119 36.72 31.96 25.43
C ASN A 119 36.20 31.44 26.78
N GLY A 120 36.07 30.12 26.92
CA GLY A 120 35.54 29.51 28.15
C GLY A 120 34.02 29.58 28.33
N GLN A 121 33.26 30.00 27.32
CA GLN A 121 31.83 30.27 27.43
C GLN A 121 30.93 29.04 27.18
N ILE A 122 31.36 28.10 26.33
CA ILE A 122 30.51 27.02 25.80
C ILE A 122 30.58 25.78 26.69
N ASP A 123 29.44 25.35 27.23
CA ASP A 123 29.36 24.14 28.06
C ASP A 123 29.08 22.89 27.23
N LEU A 124 28.33 23.02 26.14
CA LEU A 124 28.03 21.92 25.21
C LEU A 124 28.22 22.39 23.77
N LEU A 125 29.10 21.70 23.05
CA LEU A 125 29.31 21.89 21.63
C LEU A 125 28.94 20.61 20.89
N HIS A 126 28.08 20.71 19.87
CA HIS A 126 27.78 19.63 18.95
C HIS A 126 28.37 19.95 17.59
N ILE A 127 29.22 19.06 17.06
CA ILE A 127 29.83 19.19 15.74
C ILE A 127 29.22 18.13 14.83
N TYR A 128 28.47 18.60 13.83
CA TYR A 128 27.88 17.82 12.76
C TYR A 128 28.47 18.28 11.41
N GLY A 129 28.88 17.35 10.55
CA GLY A 129 29.03 17.66 9.11
C GLY A 129 30.39 18.08 8.50
N PRO A 130 31.58 17.81 9.05
CA PRO A 130 32.78 17.83 8.23
C PRO A 130 32.94 16.51 7.47
N ASP A 131 32.99 16.59 6.14
CA ASP A 131 33.15 15.44 5.25
C ASP A 131 34.60 14.91 5.27
N THR A 132 35.56 15.80 5.55
CA THR A 132 37.00 15.49 5.56
C THR A 132 37.60 15.54 6.96
N TYR A 133 38.76 14.88 7.12
CA TYR A 133 39.50 14.91 8.39
C TYR A 133 40.02 16.31 8.72
N ASP A 134 40.55 17.03 7.73
CA ASP A 134 41.18 18.34 7.94
C ASP A 134 40.15 19.38 8.41
N GLU A 135 38.94 19.37 7.84
CA GLU A 135 37.83 20.21 8.31
C GLU A 135 37.40 19.85 9.73
N ALA A 136 37.21 18.54 10.00
CA ALA A 136 36.82 18.07 11.33
C ALA A 136 37.83 18.50 12.39
N ARG A 137 39.12 18.33 12.08
CA ARG A 137 40.24 18.70 12.95
C ARG A 137 40.30 20.21 13.16
N HIS A 138 40.19 20.98 12.09
CA HIS A 138 40.18 22.45 12.14
C HIS A 138 39.05 22.96 13.01
N HIS A 139 37.81 22.49 12.81
CA HIS A 139 36.67 22.90 13.62
C HIS A 139 36.83 22.51 15.09
N PHE A 140 37.30 21.29 15.39
CA PHE A 140 37.55 20.89 16.77
C PHE A 140 38.59 21.78 17.46
N ASP A 141 39.71 22.04 16.80
CA ASP A 141 40.80 22.87 17.36
C ASP A 141 40.39 24.34 17.50
N ALA A 142 39.72 24.90 16.50
CA ALA A 142 39.33 26.31 16.49
C ALA A 142 38.28 26.63 17.57
N TRP A 143 37.39 25.67 17.86
CA TRP A 143 36.36 25.82 18.89
C TRP A 143 36.83 25.43 20.29
N MET A 144 37.93 24.68 20.44
CA MET A 144 38.45 24.25 21.75
C MET A 144 38.64 25.41 22.75
N PRO A 145 39.21 26.58 22.38
CA PRO A 145 39.36 27.71 23.31
C PRO A 145 38.02 28.30 23.79
N LYS A 146 36.92 28.04 23.08
CA LYS A 146 35.57 28.52 23.44
C LYS A 146 34.91 27.64 24.50
N MET A 147 35.41 26.41 24.71
CA MET A 147 34.86 25.46 25.68
C MET A 147 35.16 25.89 27.12
N SER A 148 34.16 25.76 27.99
CA SER A 148 34.27 26.10 29.41
C SER A 148 35.07 25.07 30.21
N GLY A 149 35.32 25.38 31.49
CA GLY A 149 35.96 24.44 32.43
C GLY A 149 35.21 23.11 32.61
N ARG A 150 33.93 23.06 32.21
CA ARG A 150 33.07 21.86 32.24
C ARG A 150 32.59 21.43 30.84
N GLY A 151 33.31 21.87 29.81
CA GLY A 151 32.94 21.71 28.41
C GLY A 151 32.82 20.25 27.98
N VAL A 152 31.76 19.97 27.22
CA VAL A 152 31.50 18.66 26.60
C VAL A 152 31.33 18.86 25.09
N VAL A 153 32.00 18.03 24.30
CA VAL A 153 31.89 18.02 22.83
C VAL A 153 31.19 16.74 22.39
N LEU A 154 30.21 16.88 21.49
CA LEU A 154 29.55 15.79 20.78
C LEU A 154 30.08 15.75 19.35
N LEU A 155 30.57 14.59 18.93
CA LEU A 155 31.01 14.33 17.55
C LEU A 155 30.04 13.32 16.91
N HIS A 156 29.28 13.76 15.92
CA HIS A 156 28.33 12.91 15.22
C HIS A 156 28.95 12.25 13.99
N GLY A 157 28.58 11.00 13.68
CA GLY A 157 29.09 10.31 12.48
C GLY A 157 30.35 9.48 12.72
N ILE A 158 30.70 9.18 13.99
CA ILE A 158 31.91 8.41 14.33
C ILE A 158 31.86 6.94 13.83
N ALA A 159 30.69 6.44 13.46
CA ALA A 159 30.47 5.11 12.92
C ALA A 159 29.89 5.13 11.48
N ALA A 160 29.85 6.29 10.82
CA ALA A 160 29.35 6.40 9.45
C ALA A 160 30.26 5.65 8.46
N GLU A 161 29.64 4.86 7.57
CA GLU A 161 30.33 4.09 6.52
C GLU A 161 30.52 4.89 5.21
N SER A 162 29.79 6.00 5.05
CA SER A 162 29.84 6.89 3.88
C SER A 162 30.82 8.05 4.05
N GLY A 163 31.38 8.55 2.95
CA GLY A 163 32.33 9.68 2.92
C GLY A 163 33.78 9.28 3.20
N ASP A 164 34.67 10.26 3.40
CA ASP A 164 36.12 10.03 3.61
C ASP A 164 36.47 9.55 5.03
N GLY A 165 35.45 9.43 5.90
CA GLY A 165 35.59 9.01 7.29
C GLY A 165 36.36 10.01 8.14
N GLY A 166 36.27 11.31 7.84
CA GLY A 166 36.98 12.39 8.52
C GLY A 166 36.75 12.41 10.03
N ILE A 167 35.49 12.51 10.47
CA ILE A 167 35.13 12.45 11.89
C ILE A 167 35.58 11.15 12.56
N ARG A 168 35.46 10.01 11.87
CA ARG A 168 35.88 8.72 12.43
C ARG A 168 37.38 8.69 12.72
N LYS A 169 38.21 9.23 11.81
CA LYS A 169 39.66 9.36 12.03
C LYS A 169 39.96 10.29 13.21
N LEU A 170 39.30 11.45 13.27
CA LEU A 170 39.44 12.39 14.38
C LEU A 170 39.03 11.73 15.72
N TRP A 171 37.92 10.99 15.74
CA TRP A 171 37.43 10.30 16.93
C TRP A 171 38.46 9.34 17.54
N GLU A 172 39.15 8.57 16.69
CA GLU A 172 40.19 7.65 17.15
C GLU A 172 41.35 8.37 17.87
N GLU A 173 41.66 9.60 17.49
CA GLU A 173 42.67 10.43 18.18
C GLU A 173 42.13 11.08 19.45
N ILE A 174 40.93 11.68 19.39
CA ILE A 174 40.35 12.44 20.50
C ILE A 174 39.99 11.53 21.67
N LYS A 175 39.48 10.32 21.42
CA LYS A 175 39.12 9.37 22.48
C LYS A 175 40.33 8.90 23.31
N MET A 176 41.54 9.00 22.75
CA MET A 176 42.80 8.68 23.45
C MET A 176 43.32 9.85 24.29
N GLN A 177 42.89 11.07 23.98
CA GLN A 177 43.36 12.31 24.64
C GLN A 177 42.45 12.74 25.78
N PHE A 178 41.15 12.44 25.68
CA PHE A 178 40.13 12.93 26.61
C PHE A 178 39.24 11.79 27.13
N PRO A 179 38.71 11.91 28.37
CA PRO A 179 37.65 11.02 28.85
C PRO A 179 36.45 11.03 27.89
N SER A 180 36.08 9.85 27.41
CA SER A 180 35.16 9.73 26.29
C SER A 180 34.23 8.52 26.39
N PHE A 181 33.09 8.60 25.71
CA PHE A 181 32.13 7.51 25.58
C PHE A 181 31.54 7.51 24.17
N GLN A 182 31.32 6.31 23.61
CA GLN A 182 30.74 6.15 22.26
C GLN A 182 29.43 5.36 22.26
N PHE A 183 28.53 5.82 21.41
CA PHE A 183 27.36 5.09 20.93
C PHE A 183 27.61 4.70 19.48
N SER A 184 27.42 3.41 19.17
CA SER A 184 27.75 2.86 17.84
C SER A 184 26.52 2.59 16.96
N HIS A 185 25.30 2.81 17.47
CA HIS A 185 24.08 2.70 16.66
C HIS A 185 23.89 3.92 15.76
N SER A 186 23.01 3.82 14.77
CA SER A 186 22.88 4.80 13.68
C SER A 186 24.23 5.11 13.01
N SER A 187 24.54 6.36 12.73
CA SER A 187 25.88 6.79 12.25
C SER A 187 26.90 7.00 13.39
N GLY A 188 26.54 6.68 14.63
CA GLY A 188 27.37 6.79 15.81
C GLY A 188 27.47 8.21 16.40
N LEU A 189 27.68 8.26 17.71
CA LEU A 189 27.90 9.48 18.48
C LEU A 189 29.05 9.30 19.47
N GLY A 190 30.05 10.18 19.37
CA GLY A 190 31.11 10.34 20.34
C GLY A 190 30.78 11.45 21.34
N ILE A 191 31.05 11.20 22.62
CA ILE A 191 30.92 12.17 23.71
C ILE A 191 32.29 12.34 24.35
N VAL A 192 32.74 13.58 24.47
CA VAL A 192 34.08 13.92 24.97
C VAL A 192 33.96 14.97 26.06
N ALA A 193 34.52 14.70 27.23
CA ALA A 193 34.70 15.72 28.27
C ALA A 193 36.06 16.43 28.04
N VAL A 194 36.01 17.67 27.55
CA VAL A 194 37.22 18.45 27.23
C VAL A 194 37.62 19.40 28.35
N GLY A 195 36.65 19.79 29.19
CA GLY A 195 36.91 20.58 30.39
C GLY A 195 37.49 19.74 31.54
N PRO A 196 38.31 20.33 32.43
CA PRO A 196 38.84 19.65 33.61
C PRO A 196 37.76 19.19 34.61
N GLU A 197 36.58 19.83 34.61
CA GLU A 197 35.46 19.47 35.48
C GLU A 197 34.42 18.63 34.74
N ILE A 198 34.53 17.31 34.81
CA ILE A 198 33.61 16.40 34.11
C ILE A 198 32.21 16.47 34.75
N PRO A 199 31.16 16.89 34.01
CA PRO A 199 29.80 16.96 34.54
C PRO A 199 29.30 15.60 35.03
N ALA A 200 28.51 15.57 36.11
CA ALA A 200 28.11 14.34 36.78
C ALA A 200 27.46 13.30 35.83
N ILE A 201 26.57 13.73 34.92
CA ILE A 201 25.97 12.84 33.92
C ILE A 201 27.01 12.25 32.97
N VAL A 202 27.94 13.05 32.46
CA VAL A 202 29.00 12.57 31.56
C VAL A 202 29.97 11.65 32.30
N ALA A 203 30.28 11.94 33.56
CA ALA A 203 31.07 11.07 34.43
C ALA A 203 30.46 9.66 34.57
N THR A 204 29.13 9.52 34.55
CA THR A 204 28.48 8.19 34.57
C THR A 204 28.75 7.36 33.33
N TRP A 205 29.08 8.00 32.20
CA TRP A 205 29.35 7.32 30.94
C TRP A 205 30.84 7.06 30.78
N VAL A 206 31.69 8.09 30.91
CA VAL A 206 33.13 7.97 30.64
C VAL A 206 33.88 7.13 31.68
N HIS A 207 33.31 6.95 32.88
CA HIS A 207 33.87 6.07 33.91
C HIS A 207 33.13 4.72 34.05
N ALA A 208 32.17 4.44 33.17
CA ALA A 208 31.45 3.16 33.17
C ALA A 208 32.41 2.01 32.86
N ASN A 209 32.31 0.91 33.59
CA ASN A 209 32.99 -0.33 33.19
C ASN A 209 32.33 -0.95 31.95
N ASP A 210 32.93 -2.00 31.37
CA ASP A 210 32.44 -2.60 30.11
C ASP A 210 30.98 -3.10 30.18
N GLU A 211 30.56 -3.65 31.32
CA GLU A 211 29.19 -4.14 31.51
C GLU A 211 28.19 -2.98 31.58
N GLU A 212 28.51 -1.96 32.38
CA GLU A 212 27.72 -0.75 32.50
C GLU A 212 27.61 -0.01 31.17
N ALA A 213 28.74 0.16 30.47
CA ALA A 213 28.82 0.79 29.16
C ALA A 213 27.94 0.05 28.14
N SER A 214 27.99 -1.29 28.14
CA SER A 214 27.17 -2.13 27.25
C SER A 214 25.68 -1.97 27.54
N ARG A 215 25.28 -1.90 28.82
CA ARG A 215 23.88 -1.66 29.22
C ARG A 215 23.41 -0.26 28.82
N ILE A 216 24.23 0.77 29.04
CA ILE A 216 23.92 2.16 28.64
C ILE A 216 23.73 2.25 27.13
N ARG A 217 24.67 1.71 26.34
CA ARG A 217 24.58 1.70 24.87
C ARG A 217 23.29 1.03 24.41
N ARG A 218 23.03 -0.20 24.87
CA ARG A 218 21.84 -0.96 24.49
C ARG A 218 20.54 -0.22 24.84
N PHE A 219 20.49 0.40 26.01
CA PHE A 219 19.34 1.17 26.45
C PHE A 219 19.03 2.34 25.49
N TYR A 220 20.03 3.15 25.14
CA TYR A 220 19.83 4.27 24.21
C TYR A 220 19.62 3.82 22.77
N THR A 221 20.18 2.68 22.34
CA THR A 221 19.85 2.08 21.05
C THR A 221 18.36 1.75 20.96
N TYR A 222 17.79 1.08 21.97
CA TYR A 222 16.36 0.75 21.97
C TYR A 222 15.45 1.99 22.01
N LEU A 223 15.82 3.01 22.78
CA LEU A 223 15.06 4.26 22.77
C LEU A 223 15.13 4.96 21.40
N GLY A 224 16.30 4.97 20.79
CA GLY A 224 16.51 5.50 19.45
C GLY A 224 15.68 4.80 18.39
N GLU A 225 15.73 3.46 18.39
CA GLU A 225 14.90 2.61 17.52
C GLU A 225 13.40 2.87 17.73
N ALA A 226 12.96 3.15 18.95
CA ALA A 226 11.57 3.49 19.23
C ALA A 226 11.17 4.84 18.63
N VAL A 227 12.07 5.83 18.64
CA VAL A 227 11.87 7.14 17.99
C VAL A 227 11.69 6.99 16.48
N THR A 228 12.55 6.21 15.83
CA THR A 228 12.44 5.94 14.38
C THR A 228 11.26 5.01 14.05
N HIS A 229 10.89 4.08 14.94
CA HIS A 229 9.70 3.25 14.76
C HIS A 229 8.42 4.05 14.69
N ARG A 230 8.11 4.83 15.74
CA ARG A 230 6.86 5.60 15.78
C ARG A 230 6.84 6.75 14.77
N ALA A 231 7.97 7.08 14.13
CA ALA A 231 7.99 7.98 12.97
C ALA A 231 7.49 7.29 11.69
N LYS A 232 7.56 5.96 11.62
CA LYS A 232 6.98 5.20 10.50
C LYS A 232 5.45 5.27 10.58
N PRO A 233 4.76 5.47 9.44
CA PRO A 233 3.31 5.47 9.40
C PRO A 233 2.78 4.16 9.97
N LEU A 234 1.80 4.26 10.87
CA LEU A 234 1.18 3.09 11.48
C LEU A 234 0.41 2.31 10.40
N CYS A 235 0.72 1.03 10.25
CA CYS A 235 0.03 0.12 9.37
C CYS A 235 -0.91 -0.77 10.20
N SER A 236 -2.21 -0.64 10.02
CA SER A 236 -3.18 -1.51 10.69
C SER A 236 -3.47 -2.72 9.83
N ILE A 237 -2.99 -3.88 10.27
CA ILE A 237 -3.18 -5.16 9.59
C ILE A 237 -4.48 -5.77 10.12
N VAL A 238 -5.50 -5.81 9.27
CA VAL A 238 -6.83 -6.34 9.54
C VAL A 238 -6.93 -7.75 8.96
N ILE A 239 -7.12 -8.74 9.82
CA ILE A 239 -7.22 -10.15 9.48
C ILE A 239 -8.65 -10.64 9.77
N PRO A 240 -9.54 -10.69 8.76
CA PRO A 240 -10.86 -11.30 8.94
C PRO A 240 -10.71 -12.82 9.16
N GLN A 241 -11.48 -13.35 10.09
CA GLN A 241 -11.38 -14.74 10.53
C GLN A 241 -12.78 -15.33 10.77
N TYR A 242 -12.95 -16.59 10.35
CA TYR A 242 -14.15 -17.39 10.63
C TYR A 242 -13.77 -18.88 10.71
N GLY A 243 -13.82 -19.46 11.91
CA GLY A 243 -13.27 -20.77 12.26
C GLY A 243 -11.75 -20.91 12.07
N HIS A 244 -11.26 -22.14 12.23
CA HIS A 244 -9.89 -22.57 11.87
C HIS A 244 -8.77 -21.70 12.50
N ALA A 245 -8.80 -21.54 13.82
CA ALA A 245 -7.82 -20.79 14.60
C ALA A 245 -6.36 -21.05 14.20
N GLU A 246 -6.03 -22.30 13.86
CA GLU A 246 -4.68 -22.76 13.54
C GLU A 246 -4.08 -22.05 12.31
N LEU A 247 -4.90 -21.74 11.30
CA LEU A 247 -4.46 -20.96 10.13
C LEU A 247 -4.12 -19.52 10.54
N THR A 248 -5.02 -18.91 11.31
CA THR A 248 -4.85 -17.53 11.78
C THR A 248 -3.62 -17.39 12.68
N ILE A 249 -3.38 -18.39 13.55
CA ILE A 249 -2.18 -18.45 14.39
C ILE A 249 -0.92 -18.55 13.52
N GLN A 250 -0.91 -19.39 12.50
CA GLN A 250 0.22 -19.52 11.57
C GLN A 250 0.49 -18.22 10.81
N CYS A 251 -0.57 -17.55 10.33
CA CYS A 251 -0.48 -16.25 9.66
C CYS A 251 0.18 -15.21 10.56
N ILE A 252 -0.31 -15.03 11.79
CA ILE A 252 0.22 -14.05 12.74
C ILE A 252 1.67 -14.37 13.13
N GLN A 253 2.02 -15.64 13.35
CA GLN A 253 3.40 -16.03 13.64
C GLN A 253 4.34 -15.65 12.49
N SER A 254 3.90 -15.84 11.24
CA SER A 254 4.69 -15.43 10.07
C SER A 254 4.81 -13.90 9.95
N LEU A 255 3.77 -13.15 10.32
CA LEU A 255 3.81 -11.68 10.36
C LEU A 255 4.81 -11.18 11.40
N GLN A 256 4.78 -11.72 12.62
CA GLN A 256 5.70 -11.32 13.68
C GLN A 256 7.17 -11.59 13.30
N GLN A 257 7.42 -12.66 12.54
CA GLN A 257 8.76 -13.00 12.04
C GLN A 257 9.25 -12.09 10.91
N THR A 258 8.35 -11.60 10.05
CA THR A 258 8.72 -10.78 8.88
C THR A 258 8.71 -9.29 9.14
N LEU A 259 7.82 -8.81 10.03
CA LEU A 259 7.68 -7.39 10.31
C LEU A 259 8.72 -6.89 11.33
N LEU A 260 9.03 -7.68 12.37
CA LEU A 260 9.98 -7.37 13.45
C LEU A 260 9.94 -5.90 13.90
N SER A 261 11.05 -5.34 14.39
CA SER A 261 11.25 -3.90 14.53
C SER A 261 11.64 -3.26 13.18
N ARG A 262 10.91 -3.55 12.10
CA ARG A 262 11.11 -2.81 10.83
C ARG A 262 9.96 -1.87 10.52
N TYR A 263 8.78 -2.11 11.07
CA TYR A 263 7.57 -1.35 10.75
C TYR A 263 6.82 -0.94 12.01
N ASN A 264 6.07 0.15 11.94
CA ASN A 264 5.09 0.51 12.96
C ASN A 264 3.76 -0.10 12.54
N TYR A 265 3.28 -1.11 13.27
CA TYR A 265 2.08 -1.84 12.91
C TYR A 265 1.25 -2.23 14.13
N GLU A 266 -0.03 -2.45 13.89
CA GLU A 266 -0.96 -3.11 14.82
C GLU A 266 -1.63 -4.27 14.07
N ILE A 267 -1.87 -5.39 14.75
CA ILE A 267 -2.57 -6.56 14.19
C ILE A 267 -3.93 -6.66 14.86
N ILE A 268 -4.99 -6.59 14.06
CA ILE A 268 -6.36 -6.78 14.49
C ILE A 268 -6.90 -8.02 13.79
N VAL A 269 -7.28 -9.01 14.58
CA VAL A 269 -8.08 -10.15 14.11
C VAL A 269 -9.54 -9.82 14.32
N VAL A 270 -10.32 -9.92 13.26
CA VAL A 270 -11.78 -9.73 13.30
C VAL A 270 -12.43 -11.09 13.19
N ASP A 271 -12.87 -11.64 14.31
CA ASP A 271 -13.66 -12.86 14.33
C ASP A 271 -15.11 -12.51 13.94
N ASP A 272 -15.53 -12.95 12.75
CA ASP A 272 -16.85 -12.69 12.19
C ASP A 272 -17.85 -13.78 12.57
N GLY A 273 -17.96 -14.03 13.88
CA GLY A 273 -18.97 -14.91 14.46
C GLY A 273 -18.64 -16.39 14.36
N SER A 274 -17.37 -16.78 14.59
CA SER A 274 -16.98 -18.19 14.64
C SER A 274 -17.82 -18.99 15.65
N GLU A 275 -18.33 -20.15 15.25
CA GLU A 275 -19.07 -21.07 16.13
C GLU A 275 -18.13 -21.95 17.00
N ASP A 276 -16.82 -21.87 16.79
CA ASP A 276 -15.80 -22.64 17.52
C ASP A 276 -14.96 -21.76 18.48
N GLU A 277 -13.99 -22.37 19.16
CA GLU A 277 -13.13 -21.66 20.13
C GLU A 277 -12.03 -20.80 19.47
N SER A 278 -12.19 -20.38 18.20
CA SER A 278 -11.10 -19.72 17.46
C SER A 278 -10.59 -18.44 18.11
N ALA A 279 -11.47 -17.50 18.47
CA ALA A 279 -11.06 -16.27 19.14
C ALA A 279 -10.34 -16.54 20.47
N THR A 280 -10.85 -17.49 21.27
CA THR A 280 -10.23 -17.89 22.55
C THR A 280 -8.83 -18.46 22.35
N LYS A 281 -8.65 -19.36 21.37
CA LYS A 281 -7.34 -19.93 21.04
C LYS A 281 -6.34 -18.87 20.58
N ILE A 282 -6.76 -17.94 19.71
CA ILE A 282 -5.90 -16.87 19.18
C ILE A 282 -5.47 -15.94 20.33
N LYS A 283 -6.39 -15.52 21.20
CA LYS A 283 -6.10 -14.71 22.39
C LYS A 283 -5.12 -15.42 23.34
N ALA A 284 -5.29 -16.73 23.55
CA ALA A 284 -4.41 -17.51 24.41
C ALA A 284 -2.97 -17.57 23.91
N VAL A 285 -2.75 -17.54 22.59
CA VAL A 285 -1.41 -17.58 21.98
C VAL A 285 -0.73 -16.20 22.00
N PHE A 286 -1.45 -15.12 21.67
CA PHE A 286 -0.83 -13.81 21.42
C PHE A 286 -1.04 -12.76 22.51
N GLY A 287 -1.97 -12.97 23.45
CA GLY A 287 -2.24 -12.02 24.53
C GLY A 287 -2.50 -10.60 24.00
N GLU A 288 -1.82 -9.62 24.56
CA GLU A 288 -1.96 -8.20 24.18
C GLU A 288 -1.22 -7.81 22.89
N THR A 289 -0.40 -8.71 22.31
CA THR A 289 0.36 -8.41 21.08
C THR A 289 -0.53 -8.36 19.83
N VAL A 290 -1.73 -8.94 19.91
CA VAL A 290 -2.73 -8.95 18.84
C VAL A 290 -4.09 -8.60 19.44
N ARG A 291 -4.80 -7.66 18.82
CA ARG A 291 -6.15 -7.31 19.25
C ARG A 291 -7.16 -8.19 18.51
N VAL A 292 -7.85 -9.05 19.24
CA VAL A 292 -8.94 -9.88 18.70
C VAL A 292 -10.27 -9.20 19.00
N VAL A 293 -11.06 -8.91 17.97
CA VAL A 293 -12.40 -8.31 18.07
C VAL A 293 -13.42 -9.32 17.54
N GLU A 294 -14.37 -9.69 18.37
CA GLU A 294 -15.43 -10.65 18.04
C GLU A 294 -16.72 -9.90 17.70
N TYR A 295 -17.37 -10.35 16.63
CA TYR A 295 -18.68 -9.86 16.23
C TYR A 295 -19.66 -11.00 16.00
N GLU A 296 -20.93 -10.74 16.27
CA GLU A 296 -22.03 -11.62 15.89
C GLU A 296 -23.17 -10.78 15.27
N PRO A 297 -23.88 -11.29 14.25
CA PRO A 297 -23.66 -12.57 13.55
C PRO A 297 -22.55 -12.46 12.48
N ASN A 298 -22.19 -13.59 11.86
CA ASN A 298 -21.37 -13.65 10.64
C ASN A 298 -22.05 -12.85 9.51
N LEU A 299 -21.39 -11.78 9.07
CA LEU A 299 -21.87 -10.89 7.99
C LEU A 299 -20.97 -10.94 6.75
N GLY A 300 -19.93 -11.77 6.75
CA GLY A 300 -19.03 -12.00 5.63
C GLY A 300 -17.80 -11.10 5.62
N PHE A 301 -16.89 -11.44 4.70
CA PHE A 301 -15.56 -10.83 4.55
C PHE A 301 -15.59 -9.30 4.49
N ALA A 302 -16.46 -8.73 3.66
CA ALA A 302 -16.58 -7.28 3.50
C ALA A 302 -16.89 -6.56 4.84
N SER A 303 -17.86 -7.08 5.59
CA SER A 303 -18.25 -6.53 6.90
C SER A 303 -17.11 -6.67 7.92
N ALA A 304 -16.47 -7.85 7.98
CA ALA A 304 -15.34 -8.09 8.88
C ALA A 304 -14.18 -7.10 8.61
N CYS A 305 -13.83 -6.89 7.33
CA CYS A 305 -12.83 -5.91 6.92
C CYS A 305 -13.23 -4.48 7.33
N ASN A 306 -14.45 -4.04 7.04
CA ASN A 306 -14.93 -2.69 7.38
C ASN A 306 -14.93 -2.44 8.90
N ARG A 307 -15.38 -3.42 9.69
CA ARG A 307 -15.38 -3.37 11.16
C ARG A 307 -13.96 -3.28 11.70
N GLY A 308 -13.04 -4.09 11.15
CA GLY A 308 -11.63 -4.05 11.49
C GLY A 308 -10.99 -2.70 11.17
N ALA A 309 -11.22 -2.15 9.97
CA ALA A 309 -10.73 -0.84 9.57
C ALA A 309 -11.24 0.28 10.50
N SER A 310 -12.52 0.21 10.91
CA SER A 310 -13.13 1.17 11.83
C SER A 310 -12.57 1.08 13.25
N ALA A 311 -12.07 -0.09 13.65
CA ALA A 311 -11.51 -0.36 14.96
C ALA A 311 -10.05 0.08 15.13
N THR A 312 -9.40 0.56 14.07
CA THR A 312 -7.95 0.85 14.02
C THR A 312 -7.66 2.33 13.79
N SER A 313 -6.38 2.72 13.89
CA SER A 313 -5.95 4.13 13.74
C SER A 313 -4.79 4.34 12.76
N GLY A 314 -4.34 3.29 12.08
CA GLY A 314 -3.20 3.34 11.17
C GLY A 314 -3.45 4.25 9.96
N THR A 315 -2.40 4.95 9.55
CA THR A 315 -2.34 5.75 8.32
C THR A 315 -2.61 4.87 7.09
N TYR A 316 -2.12 3.64 7.12
CA TYR A 316 -2.39 2.63 6.11
C TYR A 316 -3.21 1.49 6.70
N LEU A 317 -4.17 1.01 5.92
CA LEU A 317 -4.91 -0.20 6.19
C LEU A 317 -4.32 -1.31 5.32
N VAL A 318 -4.06 -2.46 5.93
CA VAL A 318 -3.65 -3.68 5.23
C VAL A 318 -4.68 -4.75 5.51
N PHE A 319 -5.38 -5.23 4.50
CA PHE A 319 -6.30 -6.37 4.65
C PHE A 319 -5.55 -7.62 4.24
N LEU A 320 -5.57 -8.65 5.09
CA LEU A 320 -4.81 -9.88 4.89
C LEU A 320 -5.65 -11.09 5.29
N ASN A 321 -5.81 -12.05 4.37
CA ASN A 321 -6.50 -13.29 4.68
C ASN A 321 -5.78 -14.10 5.76
N ASN A 322 -6.54 -14.79 6.60
CA ASN A 322 -6.03 -15.55 7.74
C ASN A 322 -5.30 -16.85 7.37
N ASP A 323 -5.35 -17.29 6.11
CA ASP A 323 -4.68 -18.48 5.57
C ASP A 323 -3.47 -18.13 4.68
N THR A 324 -2.80 -17.03 5.02
CA THR A 324 -1.57 -16.56 4.38
C THR A 324 -0.33 -16.84 5.23
N ILE A 325 0.82 -16.99 4.57
CA ILE A 325 2.14 -17.13 5.20
C ILE A 325 3.10 -16.13 4.55
N THR A 326 3.72 -15.29 5.36
CA THR A 326 4.74 -14.32 4.92
C THR A 326 6.14 -14.84 5.21
N GLN A 327 7.06 -14.83 4.22
CA GLN A 327 8.40 -15.42 4.36
C GLN A 327 9.57 -14.42 4.21
N GLN A 328 9.31 -13.19 3.74
CA GLN A 328 10.30 -12.13 3.54
C GLN A 328 9.67 -10.75 3.80
N ASP A 329 10.40 -9.66 3.53
CA ASP A 329 9.87 -8.31 3.55
C ASP A 329 8.84 -8.09 2.43
N TRP A 330 7.57 -8.33 2.74
CA TRP A 330 6.44 -8.15 1.83
C TRP A 330 5.81 -6.74 1.95
N LEU A 331 5.78 -6.18 3.16
CA LEU A 331 5.15 -4.89 3.45
C LEU A 331 5.98 -3.70 2.94
N GLY A 332 7.31 -3.80 2.98
CA GLY A 332 8.22 -2.74 2.52
C GLY A 332 8.01 -2.32 1.07
N PRO A 333 7.99 -3.26 0.11
CA PRO A 333 7.63 -2.97 -1.28
C PRO A 333 6.28 -2.28 -1.43
N MET A 334 5.25 -2.75 -0.73
CA MET A 334 3.91 -2.14 -0.80
C MET A 334 3.89 -0.72 -0.24
N LEU A 335 4.59 -0.47 0.87
CA LEU A 335 4.73 0.87 1.46
C LEU A 335 5.51 1.82 0.56
N ARG A 336 6.50 1.34 -0.20
CA ARG A 336 7.19 2.15 -1.22
C ARG A 336 6.28 2.46 -2.39
N ALA A 337 5.54 1.46 -2.89
CA ALA A 337 4.64 1.62 -4.03
C ALA A 337 3.51 2.61 -3.73
N ILE A 338 2.95 2.59 -2.52
CA ILE A 338 1.93 3.57 -2.09
C ILE A 338 2.53 4.95 -1.79
N GLN A 339 3.84 5.19 -1.86
CA GLN A 339 4.32 6.58 -1.74
C GLN A 339 4.01 7.42 -2.98
N ASP A 340 3.80 6.79 -4.14
CA ASP A 340 3.32 7.48 -5.33
C ASP A 340 1.86 7.95 -5.08
N PRO A 341 1.56 9.26 -5.11
CA PRO A 341 0.23 9.78 -4.84
C PRO A 341 -0.82 9.32 -5.87
N GLN A 342 -0.41 8.85 -7.05
CA GLN A 342 -1.34 8.28 -8.03
C GLN A 342 -1.73 6.83 -7.71
N ASN A 343 -1.04 6.14 -6.81
CA ASN A 343 -1.39 4.78 -6.41
C ASN A 343 -2.36 4.83 -5.21
N GLY A 344 -3.59 4.34 -5.42
CA GLY A 344 -4.63 4.34 -4.39
C GLY A 344 -4.70 3.04 -3.61
N LEU A 345 -4.44 1.90 -4.25
CA LEU A 345 -4.50 0.58 -3.62
C LEU A 345 -3.44 -0.35 -4.23
N ILE A 346 -2.68 -1.04 -3.37
CA ILE A 346 -1.61 -1.96 -3.74
C ILE A 346 -2.03 -3.39 -3.43
N GLY A 347 -1.94 -4.31 -4.40
CA GLY A 347 -2.09 -5.75 -4.18
C GLY A 347 -0.74 -6.48 -4.24
N ALA A 348 -0.57 -7.48 -3.37
CA ALA A 348 0.61 -8.33 -3.34
C ALA A 348 0.54 -9.46 -4.39
N LYS A 349 1.69 -10.03 -4.76
CA LYS A 349 1.77 -11.30 -5.51
C LYS A 349 1.46 -12.47 -4.58
N LEU A 350 0.49 -13.30 -4.97
CA LEU A 350 0.12 -14.49 -4.21
C LEU A 350 0.69 -15.75 -4.85
N ILE A 351 1.30 -16.58 -4.01
CA ILE A 351 1.96 -17.83 -4.39
C ILE A 351 1.25 -18.98 -3.68
N ARG A 352 0.89 -20.03 -4.43
CA ARG A 352 0.32 -21.25 -3.86
C ARG A 352 1.39 -22.08 -3.17
N LEU A 353 0.98 -23.01 -2.30
CA LEU A 353 1.92 -23.95 -1.66
C LEU A 353 2.77 -24.77 -2.65
N ASN A 354 2.27 -25.02 -3.86
CA ASN A 354 3.02 -25.72 -4.91
C ASN A 354 4.04 -24.83 -5.66
N GLY A 355 4.19 -23.57 -5.25
CA GLY A 355 5.10 -22.59 -5.86
C GLY A 355 4.54 -21.86 -7.09
N SER A 356 3.35 -22.21 -7.58
CA SER A 356 2.72 -21.46 -8.69
C SER A 356 2.17 -20.11 -8.25
N VAL A 357 2.12 -19.15 -9.16
CA VAL A 357 1.49 -17.84 -8.92
C VAL A 357 -0.04 -17.98 -9.04
N GLN A 358 -0.72 -17.62 -7.96
CA GLN A 358 -2.18 -17.51 -7.89
C GLN A 358 -2.65 -16.13 -8.34
N HIS A 359 -1.95 -15.07 -7.98
CA HIS A 359 -2.41 -13.72 -8.25
C HIS A 359 -1.26 -12.80 -8.66
N ALA A 360 -1.42 -12.15 -9.80
CA ALA A 360 -0.56 -11.09 -10.30
C ALA A 360 -1.37 -9.94 -10.94
N GLY A 361 -2.49 -9.56 -10.30
CA GLY A 361 -3.50 -8.65 -10.81
C GLY A 361 -4.73 -9.37 -11.37
N VAL A 362 -5.84 -8.63 -11.48
CA VAL A 362 -7.11 -9.06 -12.05
C VAL A 362 -7.42 -8.25 -13.30
N TRP A 363 -7.76 -8.95 -14.38
CA TRP A 363 -8.27 -8.35 -15.61
C TRP A 363 -9.70 -8.80 -15.88
N PHE A 364 -10.43 -7.91 -16.53
CA PHE A 364 -11.78 -8.16 -16.92
C PHE A 364 -11.80 -8.73 -18.33
N HIS A 365 -12.26 -9.96 -18.46
CA HIS A 365 -12.42 -10.60 -19.75
C HIS A 365 -13.90 -10.64 -20.10
N GLN A 366 -14.23 -10.05 -21.24
CA GLN A 366 -15.49 -10.33 -21.90
C GLN A 366 -15.35 -11.72 -22.50
N THR A 367 -16.16 -12.67 -22.02
CA THR A 367 -16.17 -14.01 -22.59
C THR A 367 -17.08 -14.00 -23.82
N GLU A 368 -16.76 -14.79 -24.83
CA GLU A 368 -17.57 -14.93 -26.06
C GLU A 368 -19.03 -15.37 -25.80
N TRP A 369 -19.35 -15.77 -24.56
CA TRP A 369 -20.61 -16.42 -24.18
C TRP A 369 -21.21 -15.96 -22.84
N GLY A 370 -20.73 -14.87 -22.21
CA GLY A 370 -21.16 -14.53 -20.84
C GLY A 370 -20.80 -13.12 -20.34
N PRO A 371 -21.22 -12.77 -19.09
CA PRO A 371 -20.91 -11.48 -18.49
C PRO A 371 -19.40 -11.28 -18.33
N LEU A 372 -18.98 -10.02 -18.13
CA LEU A 372 -17.60 -9.66 -17.82
C LEU A 372 -17.12 -10.47 -16.61
N THR A 373 -16.07 -11.27 -16.79
CA THR A 373 -15.50 -12.08 -15.72
C THR A 373 -14.21 -11.43 -15.24
N ALA A 374 -14.09 -11.24 -13.93
CA ALA A 374 -12.83 -10.89 -13.28
C ALA A 374 -11.94 -12.14 -13.21
N LEU A 375 -10.83 -12.15 -13.93
CA LEU A 375 -9.88 -13.26 -13.95
C LEU A 375 -8.54 -12.82 -13.36
N GLU A 376 -8.06 -13.60 -12.41
CA GLU A 376 -6.72 -13.45 -11.86
C GLU A 376 -5.68 -13.89 -12.88
N ARG A 377 -4.64 -13.07 -13.04
CA ARG A 377 -3.46 -13.47 -13.79
C ARG A 377 -2.64 -14.46 -12.97
N GLN A 378 -2.48 -15.66 -13.52
CA GLN A 378 -1.80 -16.80 -12.89
C GLN A 378 -0.53 -17.18 -13.67
N GLY A 379 0.33 -18.01 -13.06
CA GLY A 379 1.48 -18.57 -13.75
C GLY A 379 2.13 -19.74 -13.02
N ASN A 380 2.90 -20.54 -13.73
CA ASN A 380 3.53 -21.74 -13.17
C ASN A 380 4.78 -21.43 -12.33
N SER A 381 5.38 -20.25 -12.49
CA SER A 381 6.61 -19.85 -11.81
C SER A 381 6.54 -18.37 -11.39
N PRO A 382 6.93 -18.03 -10.15
CA PRO A 382 7.03 -16.63 -9.69
C PRO A 382 8.09 -15.81 -10.42
N GLN A 383 9.01 -16.49 -11.12
CA GLN A 383 10.12 -15.89 -11.85
C GLN A 383 9.80 -15.65 -13.33
N ALA A 384 8.56 -15.92 -13.78
CA ALA A 384 8.14 -15.57 -15.12
C ALA A 384 8.29 -14.04 -15.31
N PRO A 385 9.02 -13.56 -16.36
CA PRO A 385 9.35 -12.14 -16.51
C PRO A 385 8.14 -11.21 -16.41
N GLU A 386 7.01 -11.65 -16.96
CA GLU A 386 5.77 -10.91 -17.03
C GLU A 386 5.00 -10.84 -15.70
N LEU A 387 5.40 -11.63 -14.69
CA LEU A 387 4.86 -11.64 -13.32
C LEU A 387 5.81 -10.96 -12.32
N MET A 388 7.07 -10.72 -12.70
CA MET A 388 8.07 -10.01 -11.89
C MET A 388 8.00 -8.49 -12.01
N GLN A 389 7.17 -7.96 -12.92
CA GLN A 389 7.05 -6.52 -13.14
C GLN A 389 5.83 -5.96 -12.40
N SER A 390 6.09 -5.07 -11.44
CA SER A 390 5.06 -4.26 -10.80
C SER A 390 4.43 -3.33 -11.83
N CYS A 391 3.09 -3.24 -11.85
CA CYS A 391 2.38 -2.44 -12.84
C CYS A 391 0.99 -2.01 -12.37
N ALA A 392 0.42 -1.02 -13.06
CA ALA A 392 -0.99 -0.68 -12.89
C ALA A 392 -1.86 -1.79 -13.48
N VAL A 393 -2.90 -2.17 -12.74
CA VAL A 393 -3.84 -3.24 -13.11
C VAL A 393 -5.27 -2.76 -12.89
N PRO A 394 -6.29 -3.35 -13.52
CA PRO A 394 -7.69 -2.96 -13.29
C PRO A 394 -8.16 -3.22 -11.85
N ALA A 395 -7.76 -4.35 -11.27
CA ALA A 395 -8.09 -4.73 -9.91
C ALA A 395 -7.05 -5.71 -9.34
N VAL A 396 -7.11 -5.95 -8.03
CA VAL A 396 -6.34 -6.98 -7.31
C VAL A 396 -7.27 -7.72 -6.33
N THR A 397 -6.87 -8.89 -5.86
CA THR A 397 -7.66 -9.64 -4.88
C THR A 397 -7.48 -9.08 -3.46
N GLY A 398 -8.53 -9.16 -2.65
CA GLY A 398 -8.56 -8.74 -1.25
C GLY A 398 -7.72 -9.59 -0.30
N ALA A 399 -7.14 -10.70 -0.76
CA ALA A 399 -6.36 -11.60 0.09
C ALA A 399 -5.09 -10.95 0.67
N CYS A 400 -4.51 -9.97 -0.02
CA CYS A 400 -3.56 -9.04 0.57
C CYS A 400 -3.55 -7.70 -0.19
N VAL A 401 -4.11 -6.65 0.42
CA VAL A 401 -4.09 -5.30 -0.14
C VAL A 401 -3.67 -4.26 0.88
N LEU A 402 -2.99 -3.21 0.42
CA LEU A 402 -2.65 -2.02 1.18
C LEU A 402 -3.35 -0.80 0.57
N VAL A 403 -3.99 0.01 1.40
CA VAL A 403 -4.72 1.22 0.98
C VAL A 403 -4.53 2.33 2.02
N ARG A 404 -4.58 3.59 1.58
CA ARG A 404 -4.63 4.72 2.53
C ARG A 404 -5.94 4.68 3.30
N ARG A 405 -5.87 4.93 4.60
CA ARG A 405 -7.07 5.01 5.43
C ARG A 405 -8.10 5.98 4.84
N ASP A 406 -7.66 7.18 4.50
CA ASP A 406 -8.55 8.25 3.99
C ASP A 406 -9.20 7.86 2.66
N ASP A 407 -8.45 7.27 1.73
CA ASP A 407 -8.98 6.81 0.45
C ASP A 407 -10.01 5.68 0.63
N PHE A 408 -9.73 4.74 1.54
CA PHE A 408 -10.65 3.64 1.86
C PHE A 408 -11.99 4.16 2.41
N PHE A 409 -11.96 5.06 3.39
CA PHE A 409 -13.20 5.63 3.95
C PHE A 409 -13.89 6.60 2.99
N ALA A 410 -13.15 7.32 2.14
CA ALA A 410 -13.71 8.21 1.12
C ALA A 410 -14.53 7.48 0.03
N VAL A 411 -14.35 6.16 -0.09
CA VAL A 411 -15.15 5.28 -0.97
C VAL A 411 -16.09 4.34 -0.21
N SER A 412 -16.27 4.59 1.10
CA SER A 412 -17.11 3.80 2.00
C SER A 412 -16.70 2.32 2.13
N GLY A 413 -15.40 2.04 2.09
CA GLY A 413 -14.83 0.72 2.37
C GLY A 413 -15.26 -0.38 1.40
N PHE A 414 -15.31 -1.63 1.85
CA PHE A 414 -15.88 -2.74 1.09
C PHE A 414 -17.42 -2.62 1.03
N ASP A 415 -18.02 -3.06 -0.08
CA ASP A 415 -19.49 -3.08 -0.21
C ASP A 415 -20.03 -4.38 0.42
N GLU A 416 -20.75 -4.24 1.53
CA GLU A 416 -21.26 -5.36 2.32
C GLU A 416 -22.46 -6.07 1.66
N THR A 417 -22.95 -5.59 0.51
CA THR A 417 -24.02 -6.27 -0.23
C THR A 417 -23.52 -7.53 -0.95
N TYR A 418 -22.21 -7.66 -1.18
CA TYR A 418 -21.61 -8.85 -1.78
C TYR A 418 -21.55 -9.98 -0.75
N PRO A 419 -22.24 -11.12 -0.98
CA PRO A 419 -22.23 -12.23 -0.03
C PRO A 419 -20.91 -13.03 0.00
N ASN A 420 -20.13 -12.97 -1.08
CA ASN A 420 -18.76 -13.50 -1.25
C ASN A 420 -18.27 -13.23 -2.68
N ASP A 421 -16.98 -13.01 -2.89
CA ASP A 421 -16.37 -12.71 -4.19
C ASP A 421 -16.82 -11.37 -4.83
N LEU A 422 -15.89 -10.71 -5.53
CA LEU A 422 -16.03 -9.42 -6.22
C LEU A 422 -16.11 -8.19 -5.31
N GLU A 423 -16.19 -8.31 -3.98
CA GLU A 423 -16.12 -7.17 -3.06
C GLU A 423 -14.77 -6.44 -3.12
N ASP A 424 -13.69 -7.17 -3.37
CA ASP A 424 -12.34 -6.66 -3.55
C ASP A 424 -12.18 -5.90 -4.88
N THR A 425 -12.74 -6.47 -5.93
CA THR A 425 -12.80 -5.90 -7.26
C THR A 425 -13.66 -4.64 -7.26
N ASP A 426 -14.79 -4.65 -6.55
CA ASP A 426 -15.63 -3.47 -6.32
C ASP A 426 -14.86 -2.34 -5.62
N LEU A 427 -14.13 -2.65 -4.55
CA LEU A 427 -13.28 -1.69 -3.86
C LEU A 427 -12.24 -1.08 -4.81
N CYS A 428 -11.56 -1.91 -5.61
CA CYS A 428 -10.60 -1.45 -6.62
C CYS A 428 -11.25 -0.45 -7.60
N LEU A 429 -12.45 -0.76 -8.10
CA LEU A 429 -13.14 0.14 -9.03
C LEU A 429 -13.61 1.44 -8.38
N LYS A 430 -14.04 1.43 -7.12
CA LYS A 430 -14.40 2.65 -6.38
C LYS A 430 -13.20 3.56 -6.16
N ILE A 431 -12.04 2.98 -5.83
CA ILE A 431 -10.78 3.73 -5.71
C ILE A 431 -10.38 4.29 -7.08
N ALA A 432 -10.49 3.49 -8.15
CA ALA A 432 -10.19 3.93 -9.51
C ALA A 432 -11.09 5.07 -9.99
N GLN A 433 -12.37 5.10 -9.59
CA GLN A 433 -13.30 6.21 -9.86
C GLN A 433 -12.84 7.56 -9.28
N LYS A 434 -11.96 7.56 -8.27
CA LYS A 434 -11.35 8.79 -7.73
C LYS A 434 -10.16 9.28 -8.55
N GLY A 435 -9.83 8.62 -9.66
CA GLY A 435 -8.66 8.92 -10.50
C GLY A 435 -7.36 8.29 -9.99
N LEU A 436 -7.43 7.39 -9.02
CA LEU A 436 -6.29 6.68 -8.46
C LEU A 436 -6.06 5.36 -9.22
N ARG A 437 -4.81 4.90 -9.23
CA ARG A 437 -4.41 3.63 -9.86
C ARG A 437 -4.49 2.50 -8.85
N ILE A 438 -4.86 1.33 -9.35
CA ILE A 438 -4.68 0.07 -8.64
C ILE A 438 -3.37 -0.53 -9.12
N TRP A 439 -2.53 -0.93 -8.17
CA TRP A 439 -1.15 -1.31 -8.44
C TRP A 439 -0.88 -2.73 -7.96
N TYR A 440 -0.33 -3.55 -8.84
CA TYR A 440 0.20 -4.86 -8.49
C TYR A 440 1.68 -4.71 -8.15
N GLU A 441 2.08 -5.13 -6.95
CA GLU A 441 3.47 -5.08 -6.48
C GLU A 441 4.12 -6.47 -6.51
N ALA A 442 4.90 -6.71 -7.57
CA ALA A 442 5.50 -8.02 -7.85
C ALA A 442 6.56 -8.46 -6.84
N SER A 443 7.17 -7.51 -6.11
CA SER A 443 8.18 -7.80 -5.08
C SER A 443 7.57 -8.07 -3.70
N ALA A 444 6.25 -7.84 -3.53
CA ALA A 444 5.53 -8.21 -2.32
C ALA A 444 4.97 -9.63 -2.49
N GLU A 445 5.70 -10.64 -2.02
CA GLU A 445 5.31 -12.05 -2.17
C GLU A 445 4.70 -12.62 -0.88
N ILE A 446 3.53 -13.22 -1.01
CA ILE A 446 2.83 -13.89 0.09
C ILE A 446 2.40 -15.28 -0.37
N ILE A 447 2.62 -16.28 0.48
CA ILE A 447 2.07 -17.61 0.24
C ILE A 447 0.62 -17.62 0.71
N HIS A 448 -0.29 -18.05 -0.14
CA HIS A 448 -1.71 -18.22 0.17
C HIS A 448 -2.03 -19.71 0.12
N ILE A 449 -2.46 -20.26 1.25
CA ILE A 449 -2.71 -21.71 1.40
C ILE A 449 -3.94 -22.10 0.59
N GLU A 450 -4.92 -21.20 0.49
CA GLU A 450 -6.22 -21.44 -0.13
C GLU A 450 -6.86 -22.69 0.47
N THR A 451 -7.19 -22.63 1.76
CA THR A 451 -7.89 -23.76 2.38
C THR A 451 -9.26 -23.95 1.74
N ALA A 452 -9.67 -25.20 1.60
CA ALA A 452 -10.90 -25.63 0.92
C ALA A 452 -12.22 -25.18 1.61
N THR A 453 -12.21 -24.12 2.41
CA THR A 453 -13.43 -23.39 2.83
C THR A 453 -14.09 -22.65 1.67
N ARG A 454 -13.38 -22.47 0.53
CA ARG A 454 -13.98 -22.22 -0.80
C ARG A 454 -14.91 -23.35 -1.31
N GLY A 455 -15.15 -24.41 -0.53
CA GLY A 455 -16.04 -25.53 -0.86
C GLY A 455 -17.54 -25.22 -1.05
N ARG A 456 -17.94 -23.95 -1.20
CA ARG A 456 -19.32 -23.52 -1.55
C ARG A 456 -19.36 -22.31 -2.50
N THR A 457 -18.30 -22.05 -3.29
CA THR A 457 -18.26 -20.90 -4.22
C THR A 457 -19.25 -20.99 -5.40
N SER A 458 -19.82 -22.15 -5.71
CA SER A 458 -20.73 -22.27 -6.86
C SER A 458 -22.04 -21.50 -6.68
N ASP A 459 -22.54 -21.34 -5.46
CA ASP A 459 -23.93 -20.90 -5.24
C ASP A 459 -24.05 -19.38 -4.99
N ARG A 460 -22.99 -18.74 -4.48
CA ARG A 460 -22.99 -17.31 -4.13
C ARG A 460 -22.43 -16.40 -5.22
N TYR A 461 -21.47 -16.89 -6.01
CA TYR A 461 -20.87 -16.13 -7.10
C TYR A 461 -21.90 -15.56 -8.10
N PRO A 462 -22.98 -16.28 -8.48
CA PRO A 462 -24.01 -15.70 -9.35
C PRO A 462 -24.70 -14.46 -8.76
N VAL A 463 -24.89 -14.41 -7.43
CA VAL A 463 -25.49 -13.26 -6.74
C VAL A 463 -24.53 -12.07 -6.79
N SER A 464 -23.27 -12.27 -6.40
CA SER A 464 -22.22 -11.25 -6.43
C SER A 464 -21.98 -10.71 -7.83
N SER A 465 -21.90 -11.59 -8.83
CA SER A 465 -21.77 -11.21 -10.24
C SER A 465 -22.96 -10.37 -10.71
N GLY A 466 -24.19 -10.71 -10.28
CA GLY A 466 -25.39 -9.92 -10.58
C GLY A 466 -25.38 -8.52 -9.94
N ILE A 467 -24.89 -8.40 -8.70
CA ILE A 467 -24.69 -7.10 -8.02
C ILE A 467 -23.65 -6.28 -8.78
N PHE A 468 -22.50 -6.88 -9.05
CA PHE A 468 -21.38 -6.24 -9.77
C PHE A 468 -21.81 -5.74 -11.15
N TYR A 469 -22.52 -6.56 -11.92
CA TYR A 469 -23.02 -6.21 -13.24
C TYR A 469 -23.98 -5.02 -13.20
N ARG A 470 -24.95 -5.03 -12.28
CA ARG A 470 -25.88 -3.90 -12.12
C ARG A 470 -25.14 -2.62 -11.73
N LYS A 471 -24.16 -2.72 -10.84
CA LYS A 471 -23.43 -1.56 -10.32
C LYS A 471 -22.49 -0.94 -11.36
N TRP A 472 -21.72 -1.76 -12.07
CA TRP A 472 -20.61 -1.26 -12.90
C TRP A 472 -20.88 -1.35 -14.40
N LEU A 473 -21.53 -2.42 -14.88
CA LEU A 473 -21.74 -2.63 -16.32
C LEU A 473 -22.95 -1.89 -16.86
N SER A 474 -24.08 -1.95 -16.15
CA SER A 474 -25.31 -1.28 -16.61
C SER A 474 -25.21 0.26 -16.61
N ASN A 475 -24.27 0.81 -15.84
CA ASN A 475 -24.02 2.25 -15.73
C ASN A 475 -22.93 2.76 -16.71
N GLY A 476 -22.45 1.93 -17.64
CA GLY A 476 -21.52 2.35 -18.69
C GLY A 476 -20.08 2.58 -18.23
N PHE A 477 -19.68 2.09 -17.05
CA PHE A 477 -18.31 2.27 -16.52
C PHE A 477 -17.24 1.63 -17.43
N PHE A 478 -17.57 0.48 -18.03
CA PHE A 478 -16.69 -0.24 -18.96
C PHE A 478 -16.80 0.23 -20.43
N ASN A 479 -17.58 1.28 -20.75
CA ASN A 479 -17.58 1.92 -22.08
C ASN A 479 -16.34 2.80 -22.34
N LEU A 480 -15.40 2.85 -21.39
CA LEU A 480 -14.11 3.51 -21.53
C LEU A 480 -13.05 2.44 -21.84
N LYS A 481 -12.46 2.54 -23.04
CA LYS A 481 -11.33 1.76 -23.55
C LYS A 481 -10.34 1.35 -22.45
N LEU A 482 -10.44 0.13 -21.96
CA LEU A 482 -9.35 -0.60 -21.32
C LEU A 482 -9.01 -1.77 -22.24
N ALA A 483 -8.57 -1.44 -23.45
CA ALA A 483 -7.98 -2.41 -24.35
C ALA A 483 -6.57 -2.77 -23.83
N ASP A 484 -6.24 -4.06 -23.84
CA ASP A 484 -4.84 -4.51 -23.81
C ASP A 484 -4.09 -3.74 -24.92
N PRO A 485 -2.98 -3.03 -24.62
CA PRO A 485 -2.23 -2.27 -25.63
C PRO A 485 -1.55 -3.12 -26.71
N ARG A 486 -1.95 -4.39 -26.91
CA ARG A 486 -1.35 -5.33 -27.87
C ARG A 486 -2.31 -5.91 -28.92
N GLU A 487 -3.57 -5.49 -29.00
CA GLU A 487 -4.43 -5.91 -30.12
C GLU A 487 -4.48 -4.87 -31.25
N PRO A 488 -4.28 -5.27 -32.53
CA PRO A 488 -4.23 -4.35 -33.65
C PRO A 488 -5.64 -3.86 -34.02
N SER A 489 -5.76 -2.55 -34.18
CA SER A 489 -6.96 -1.85 -34.66
C SER A 489 -7.42 -2.37 -36.02
N GLY A 490 -8.58 -3.04 -36.06
CA GLY A 490 -9.37 -3.30 -37.26
C GLY A 490 -10.65 -2.44 -37.23
N GLY A 491 -10.97 -1.76 -38.33
CA GLY A 491 -12.12 -0.85 -38.41
C GLY A 491 -13.46 -1.57 -38.51
N ASP A 492 -14.43 -1.18 -37.67
CA ASP A 492 -15.74 -1.82 -37.58
C ASP A 492 -16.70 -1.38 -38.69
N ARG A 493 -17.39 -2.38 -39.26
CA ARG A 493 -18.61 -2.25 -40.06
C ARG A 493 -19.78 -2.81 -39.24
N PRO A 494 -21.02 -2.30 -39.39
CA PRO A 494 -22.18 -2.74 -38.62
C PRO A 494 -22.56 -4.20 -38.91
N THR A 495 -22.81 -4.98 -37.86
CA THR A 495 -23.18 -6.41 -37.89
C THR A 495 -24.67 -6.58 -37.58
N ASN A 496 -25.36 -7.49 -38.30
CA ASN A 496 -26.75 -7.85 -38.00
C ASN A 496 -26.80 -9.16 -37.21
N TYR A 497 -27.48 -9.16 -36.07
CA TYR A 497 -27.72 -10.35 -35.25
C TYR A 497 -29.17 -10.81 -35.39
N ILE A 498 -29.39 -12.07 -35.72
CA ILE A 498 -30.73 -12.63 -35.96
C ILE A 498 -31.01 -13.74 -34.94
N VAL A 499 -32.08 -13.60 -34.16
CA VAL A 499 -32.55 -14.62 -33.21
C VAL A 499 -33.89 -15.15 -33.67
N TRP A 500 -33.94 -16.43 -34.05
CA TRP A 500 -35.19 -17.12 -34.31
C TRP A 500 -35.56 -18.03 -33.13
N ALA A 501 -36.78 -17.96 -32.63
CA ALA A 501 -37.23 -18.88 -31.59
C ALA A 501 -38.67 -19.36 -31.83
N LYS A 502 -38.87 -20.68 -31.75
CA LYS A 502 -40.20 -21.31 -31.83
C LYS A 502 -40.80 -21.60 -30.46
N GLN A 503 -39.99 -21.95 -29.46
CA GLN A 503 -40.37 -22.14 -28.05
C GLN A 503 -39.09 -22.01 -27.19
N ASN A 504 -39.25 -22.06 -25.86
CA ASN A 504 -38.24 -21.99 -24.82
C ASN A 504 -37.82 -20.56 -24.45
N ARG A 505 -38.75 -19.86 -23.78
CA ARG A 505 -38.57 -18.48 -23.29
C ARG A 505 -37.25 -18.24 -22.54
N PRO A 506 -36.79 -19.11 -21.61
CA PRO A 506 -35.50 -18.93 -20.94
C PRO A 506 -34.30 -18.95 -21.89
N ARG A 507 -34.28 -19.85 -22.90
CA ARG A 507 -33.18 -19.89 -23.87
C ARG A 507 -33.23 -18.73 -24.86
N ALA A 508 -34.42 -18.33 -25.31
CA ALA A 508 -34.57 -17.14 -26.13
C ALA A 508 -34.08 -15.88 -25.40
N TRP A 509 -34.42 -15.76 -24.11
CA TRP A 509 -33.92 -14.69 -23.25
C TRP A 509 -32.39 -14.73 -23.12
N GLN A 510 -31.83 -15.91 -22.81
CA GLN A 510 -30.39 -16.10 -22.69
C GLN A 510 -29.66 -15.69 -23.97
N ALA A 511 -30.16 -16.11 -25.13
CA ALA A 511 -29.58 -15.75 -26.43
C ALA A 511 -29.57 -14.24 -26.69
N ILE A 512 -30.70 -13.58 -26.42
CA ILE A 512 -30.84 -12.14 -26.61
C ILE A 512 -29.92 -11.38 -25.63
N GLN A 513 -29.77 -11.86 -24.39
CA GLN A 513 -28.83 -11.28 -23.42
C GLN A 513 -27.37 -11.47 -23.86
N THR A 514 -27.02 -12.64 -24.39
CA THR A 514 -25.68 -12.91 -24.92
C THR A 514 -25.36 -11.96 -26.08
N ILE A 515 -26.30 -11.79 -27.02
CA ILE A 515 -26.11 -10.88 -28.16
C ILE A 515 -26.06 -9.41 -27.71
N ALA A 516 -26.89 -9.00 -26.76
CA ALA A 516 -26.84 -7.66 -26.19
C ALA A 516 -25.50 -7.37 -25.50
N GLY A 517 -24.83 -8.41 -25.00
CA GLY A 517 -23.48 -8.32 -24.46
C GLY A 517 -22.36 -8.16 -25.49
N LEU A 518 -22.62 -8.34 -26.79
CA LEU A 518 -21.64 -8.25 -27.88
C LEU A 518 -21.79 -6.96 -28.74
N TRP A 519 -22.67 -6.05 -28.32
CA TRP A 519 -23.28 -4.99 -29.14
C TRP A 519 -22.43 -3.71 -29.27
N THR A 520 -22.31 -3.13 -30.48
CA THR A 520 -21.90 -1.73 -30.74
C THR A 520 -23.04 -0.83 -31.26
N LEU A 521 -22.98 0.50 -31.05
CA LEU A 521 -24.08 1.44 -31.43
C LEU A 521 -24.53 1.41 -32.91
N GLN A 522 -23.77 0.74 -33.79
CA GLN A 522 -24.09 0.61 -35.21
C GLN A 522 -24.78 -0.72 -35.57
N ASP A 523 -24.82 -1.70 -34.65
CA ASP A 523 -25.36 -3.04 -34.88
C ASP A 523 -26.90 -3.09 -34.79
N ARG A 524 -27.49 -4.12 -35.39
CA ARG A 524 -28.95 -4.32 -35.43
C ARG A 524 -29.33 -5.71 -34.98
N LEU A 525 -30.42 -5.81 -34.21
CA LEU A 525 -30.97 -7.08 -33.73
C LEU A 525 -32.31 -7.38 -34.41
N VAL A 526 -32.41 -8.56 -35.01
CA VAL A 526 -33.64 -9.05 -35.64
C VAL A 526 -34.17 -10.23 -34.85
N LEU A 527 -35.37 -10.09 -34.30
CA LEU A 527 -36.07 -11.14 -33.56
C LEU A 527 -37.14 -11.77 -34.45
N ILE A 528 -37.18 -13.09 -34.51
CA ILE A 528 -38.13 -13.83 -35.35
C ILE A 528 -38.84 -14.88 -34.50
N ASP A 529 -40.13 -14.66 -34.25
CA ASP A 529 -40.98 -15.63 -33.57
C ASP A 529 -41.47 -16.68 -34.57
N GLY A 530 -41.15 -17.95 -34.30
CA GLY A 530 -41.51 -19.11 -35.10
C GLY A 530 -42.88 -19.72 -34.78
N GLY A 531 -43.79 -18.92 -34.20
CA GLY A 531 -45.10 -19.36 -33.74
C GLY A 531 -45.09 -19.92 -32.32
N SER A 532 -44.43 -19.23 -31.38
CA SER A 532 -44.35 -19.68 -29.98
C SER A 532 -45.66 -19.55 -29.21
N THR A 533 -45.81 -20.38 -28.18
CA THR A 533 -47.02 -20.45 -27.32
C THR A 533 -46.68 -20.44 -25.83
N ASP A 534 -45.39 -20.34 -25.47
CA ASP A 534 -44.88 -20.41 -24.09
C ASP A 534 -44.49 -19.03 -23.51
N GLY A 535 -44.95 -17.95 -24.14
CA GLY A 535 -44.60 -16.58 -23.78
C GLY A 535 -43.27 -16.08 -24.36
N THR A 536 -42.59 -16.86 -25.21
CA THR A 536 -41.40 -16.39 -25.95
C THR A 536 -41.72 -15.19 -26.85
N ARG A 537 -42.86 -15.22 -27.54
CA ARG A 537 -43.33 -14.09 -28.35
C ARG A 537 -43.51 -12.82 -27.53
N GLU A 538 -44.18 -12.91 -26.38
CA GLU A 538 -44.42 -11.75 -25.50
C GLU A 538 -43.10 -11.12 -25.02
N LEU A 539 -42.11 -11.97 -24.69
CA LEU A 539 -40.76 -11.53 -24.35
C LEU A 539 -40.11 -10.74 -25.52
N MET A 540 -40.12 -11.31 -26.73
CA MET A 540 -39.53 -10.67 -27.91
C MET A 540 -40.25 -9.37 -28.29
N GLU A 541 -41.57 -9.33 -28.20
CA GLU A 541 -42.38 -8.13 -28.46
C GLU A 541 -42.06 -7.01 -27.46
N ASN A 542 -41.87 -7.35 -26.18
CA ASN A 542 -41.50 -6.38 -25.15
C ASN A 542 -40.11 -5.77 -25.45
N ILE A 543 -39.14 -6.61 -25.82
CA ILE A 543 -37.78 -6.18 -26.17
C ILE A 543 -37.78 -5.27 -27.41
N ALA A 544 -38.50 -5.66 -28.47
CA ALA A 544 -38.59 -4.89 -29.69
C ALA A 544 -39.28 -3.54 -29.47
N ARG A 545 -40.34 -3.50 -28.64
CA ARG A 545 -41.06 -2.27 -28.29
C ARG A 545 -40.20 -1.28 -27.52
N ASN A 546 -39.36 -1.75 -26.62
CA ASN A 546 -38.49 -0.89 -25.81
C ASN A 546 -37.26 -0.41 -26.60
N ASN A 547 -36.93 -1.02 -27.75
CA ASN A 547 -35.72 -0.72 -28.51
C ASN A 547 -35.99 -0.54 -30.04
N PRO A 548 -36.95 0.30 -30.46
CA PRO A 548 -37.47 0.31 -31.82
C PRO A 548 -36.52 0.90 -32.88
N ALA A 549 -35.48 1.62 -32.46
CA ALA A 549 -34.48 2.21 -33.36
C ALA A 549 -33.53 1.15 -33.95
N ILE A 550 -33.34 0.04 -33.23
CA ILE A 550 -32.24 -0.90 -33.46
C ILE A 550 -32.67 -2.36 -33.43
N VAL A 551 -33.87 -2.65 -32.90
CA VAL A 551 -34.50 -3.98 -32.92
C VAL A 551 -35.64 -4.02 -33.94
N ARG A 552 -35.68 -5.07 -34.76
CA ARG A 552 -36.79 -5.38 -35.67
C ARG A 552 -37.35 -6.75 -35.32
N MET A 553 -38.67 -6.87 -35.26
CA MET A 553 -39.34 -8.14 -34.98
C MET A 553 -40.19 -8.59 -36.16
N PHE A 554 -40.13 -9.88 -36.45
CA PHE A 554 -40.93 -10.55 -37.47
C PHE A 554 -41.65 -11.76 -36.87
N SER A 555 -42.81 -12.12 -37.44
CA SER A 555 -43.47 -13.39 -37.18
C SER A 555 -43.33 -14.27 -38.41
N SER A 556 -42.80 -15.48 -38.24
CA SER A 556 -42.62 -16.43 -39.33
C SER A 556 -43.65 -17.57 -39.24
N PRO A 557 -43.97 -18.26 -40.35
CA PRO A 557 -44.60 -19.57 -40.29
C PRO A 557 -43.73 -20.56 -39.50
N THR A 558 -44.33 -21.65 -39.02
CA THR A 558 -43.55 -22.79 -38.51
C THR A 558 -42.88 -23.52 -39.66
N PHE A 559 -41.56 -23.68 -39.56
CA PHE A 559 -40.78 -24.43 -40.54
C PHE A 559 -40.52 -25.86 -40.06
N SER A 560 -40.53 -26.80 -41.01
CA SER A 560 -40.17 -28.20 -40.81
C SER A 560 -38.67 -28.43 -40.85
N SER A 561 -37.93 -27.49 -41.46
CA SER A 561 -36.48 -27.57 -41.60
C SER A 561 -35.84 -26.18 -41.53
N ALA A 562 -34.58 -26.12 -41.12
CA ALA A 562 -33.85 -24.87 -41.05
C ALA A 562 -33.52 -24.22 -42.40
N PRO A 563 -33.33 -24.95 -43.52
CA PRO A 563 -33.20 -24.33 -44.84
C PRO A 563 -34.45 -23.54 -45.25
N GLU A 564 -35.64 -24.03 -44.93
CA GLU A 564 -36.90 -23.31 -45.18
C GLU A 564 -36.97 -22.03 -44.34
N MET A 565 -36.60 -22.12 -43.06
CA MET A 565 -36.53 -20.98 -42.15
C MET A 565 -35.54 -19.94 -42.67
N LEU A 566 -34.30 -20.34 -42.95
CA LEU A 566 -33.25 -19.44 -43.44
C LEU A 566 -33.69 -18.79 -44.76
N SER A 567 -34.18 -19.57 -45.73
CA SER A 567 -34.70 -19.06 -47.00
C SER A 567 -35.80 -18.00 -46.77
N TRP A 568 -36.73 -18.24 -45.84
CA TRP A 568 -37.75 -17.27 -45.49
C TRP A 568 -37.16 -16.00 -44.86
N VAL A 569 -36.20 -16.11 -43.93
CA VAL A 569 -35.51 -14.96 -43.34
C VAL A 569 -34.84 -14.14 -44.44
N PHE A 570 -34.16 -14.78 -45.39
CA PHE A 570 -33.49 -14.10 -46.50
C PHE A 570 -34.44 -13.36 -47.44
N HIS A 571 -35.64 -13.89 -47.69
CA HIS A 571 -36.61 -13.26 -48.60
C HIS A 571 -37.48 -12.18 -47.94
N ASN A 572 -37.62 -12.21 -46.61
CA ASN A 572 -38.58 -11.36 -45.89
C ASN A 572 -37.91 -10.34 -44.94
N VAL A 573 -36.61 -10.52 -44.65
CA VAL A 573 -35.82 -9.59 -43.82
C VAL A 573 -34.84 -8.87 -44.74
N ASP A 574 -35.22 -7.67 -45.18
CA ASP A 574 -34.57 -6.85 -46.21
C ASP A 574 -33.21 -6.23 -45.78
N LEU A 575 -32.47 -6.89 -44.88
CA LEU A 575 -31.34 -6.33 -44.13
C LEU A 575 -30.00 -7.04 -44.38
N LEU A 576 -29.97 -8.09 -45.21
CA LEU A 576 -28.85 -9.03 -45.30
C LEU A 576 -27.77 -8.65 -46.33
N ALA A 577 -27.59 -7.35 -46.58
CA ALA A 577 -26.52 -6.88 -47.47
C ALA A 577 -25.11 -6.96 -46.84
N HIS A 578 -24.99 -7.24 -45.54
CA HIS A 578 -23.75 -7.14 -44.74
C HIS A 578 -23.58 -8.33 -43.76
N ASP A 579 -22.38 -8.48 -43.17
CA ASP A 579 -22.01 -9.57 -42.26
C ASP A 579 -23.10 -9.82 -41.20
N SER A 580 -23.63 -11.05 -41.19
CA SER A 580 -24.81 -11.40 -40.40
C SER A 580 -24.60 -12.69 -39.61
N ILE A 581 -24.99 -12.66 -38.34
CA ILE A 581 -24.86 -13.78 -37.41
C ILE A 581 -26.26 -14.28 -37.07
N VAL A 582 -26.51 -15.56 -37.32
CA VAL A 582 -27.82 -16.19 -37.12
C VAL A 582 -27.76 -17.18 -35.96
N TRP A 583 -28.58 -16.95 -34.95
CA TRP A 583 -28.68 -17.77 -33.75
C TRP A 583 -29.96 -18.61 -33.76
N VAL A 584 -29.80 -19.93 -33.63
CA VAL A 584 -30.90 -20.90 -33.67
C VAL A 584 -30.85 -21.82 -32.43
N PRO A 585 -31.81 -21.72 -31.49
CA PRO A 585 -31.82 -22.60 -30.33
C PRO A 585 -32.05 -24.05 -30.75
N GLN A 586 -31.21 -24.94 -30.20
CA GLN A 586 -31.11 -26.37 -30.53
C GLN A 586 -32.41 -27.20 -30.44
N SER A 587 -33.48 -26.68 -29.82
CA SER A 587 -34.72 -27.42 -29.52
C SER A 587 -35.64 -27.69 -30.73
N GLY A 588 -35.11 -27.69 -31.95
CA GLY A 588 -35.80 -28.10 -33.17
C GLY A 588 -34.90 -28.71 -34.25
N ILE A 589 -33.62 -28.96 -33.94
CA ILE A 589 -32.63 -29.46 -34.91
C ILE A 589 -32.44 -30.95 -34.64
N GLY A 590 -32.98 -31.80 -35.52
CA GLY A 590 -32.89 -33.26 -35.37
C GLY A 590 -31.46 -33.81 -35.48
N ASN A 591 -30.63 -33.24 -36.36
CA ASN A 591 -29.24 -33.65 -36.57
C ASN A 591 -28.34 -32.43 -36.86
N VAL A 592 -27.43 -32.13 -35.92
CA VAL A 592 -26.51 -30.98 -35.98
C VAL A 592 -25.49 -31.11 -37.14
N GLU A 593 -25.13 -32.32 -37.53
CA GLU A 593 -24.07 -32.52 -38.53
C GLU A 593 -24.59 -32.37 -39.97
N GLU A 594 -25.81 -32.84 -40.21
CA GLU A 594 -26.55 -32.61 -41.46
C GLU A 594 -26.78 -31.10 -41.70
N TRP A 595 -26.97 -30.38 -40.59
CA TRP A 595 -27.16 -28.94 -40.53
C TRP A 595 -25.90 -28.16 -40.92
N LYS A 596 -24.75 -28.51 -40.33
CA LYS A 596 -23.44 -27.91 -40.67
C LYS A 596 -23.09 -28.12 -42.15
N GLN A 597 -23.36 -29.31 -42.69
CA GLN A 597 -23.08 -29.61 -44.10
C GLN A 597 -23.94 -28.79 -45.06
N GLN A 598 -25.21 -28.54 -44.75
CA GLN A 598 -26.10 -27.72 -45.58
C GLN A 598 -25.69 -26.24 -45.58
N ILE A 599 -25.26 -25.71 -44.43
CA ILE A 599 -24.77 -24.32 -44.32
C ILE A 599 -23.45 -24.13 -45.06
N MET A 600 -22.54 -25.10 -45.01
CA MET A 600 -21.27 -25.05 -45.75
C MET A 600 -21.51 -25.07 -47.26
N ARG A 601 -22.45 -25.89 -47.75
CA ARG A 601 -22.87 -25.87 -49.17
C ARG A 601 -23.48 -24.53 -49.57
N TRP A 602 -24.25 -23.92 -48.68
CA TRP A 602 -24.87 -22.62 -48.94
C TRP A 602 -23.86 -21.47 -48.93
N ARG A 603 -22.88 -21.47 -48.00
CA ARG A 603 -21.77 -20.49 -47.97
C ARG A 603 -20.99 -20.47 -49.29
N GLN A 604 -20.86 -21.61 -49.95
CA GLN A 604 -20.26 -21.71 -51.28
C GLN A 604 -21.14 -21.13 -52.40
N MET A 605 -22.47 -21.09 -52.24
CA MET A 605 -23.41 -20.58 -53.25
C MET A 605 -23.68 -19.07 -53.14
N SER A 606 -23.73 -18.51 -51.93
CA SER A 606 -24.15 -17.12 -51.69
C SER A 606 -23.00 -16.11 -51.59
N GLY A 607 -21.76 -16.57 -51.40
CA GLY A 607 -20.59 -15.70 -51.26
C GLY A 607 -20.59 -14.78 -50.03
N THR A 608 -21.56 -14.94 -49.12
CA THR A 608 -21.76 -14.09 -47.94
C THR A 608 -21.18 -14.76 -46.68
N PRO A 609 -20.40 -14.06 -45.84
CA PRO A 609 -19.92 -14.62 -44.57
C PRO A 609 -21.08 -14.74 -43.59
N VAL A 610 -21.42 -15.97 -43.21
CA VAL A 610 -22.36 -16.23 -42.12
C VAL A 610 -21.63 -17.03 -41.05
N LEU A 611 -21.55 -16.46 -39.85
CA LEU A 611 -21.10 -17.14 -38.65
C LEU A 611 -22.31 -17.74 -37.94
N TYR A 612 -22.19 -18.99 -37.50
CA TYR A 612 -23.25 -19.72 -36.80
C TYR A 612 -22.81 -20.10 -35.40
N LEU A 613 -23.71 -19.91 -34.43
CA LEU A 613 -23.53 -20.24 -33.01
C LEU A 613 -24.68 -21.14 -32.53
#